data_AF-A0AAV3YT40-F1
#
_entry.id   AF-A0AAV3YT40-F1
#
_cell.length_a   1.000
_cell.length_b   1.000
_cell.length_c   1.000
_cell.angle_alpha   90.00
_cell.angle_beta   90.00
_cell.angle_gamma   90.00
#
_symmetry.space_group_name_H-M   'P 1'
#
loop_
_entity.id
_entity.type
_entity.pdbx_description
1 polymer ?
#
loop_
_entity_poly.entity_id
_entity_poly.type
_entity_poly.pdbx_seq_one_letter_code
_entity_poly.pdbx_strand_id
1 'polypeptide(L)'
;MMSLVILALGVGAYWHASSKRSAEDKRSMEQLAQDSGLSLENVAFWRPLGLRLADTIFLKADREGIPLNDVQAYRSNLLVRRSLPREDVQFPTFNFNYNKSDVLVLLHIQKTGGSNWENHMALNLMTDPPPKCRAMPDAPHRLMCSCVNGKGQDWMFNKNCVGWPCGVHPGFMELTSCLDRWYDAQVKEDRQRRYHFMTLIRDPVTRFYSEWLHIRRGATWKECRLHCDGRDATLEEVPWCFDGGNWRGASLEEFLSCRGNMGFNRMTYMLANLSLSDCYRLNSNKTREQRDEIMLESAKSNLARYVHFFGLTEYIKETQALFEKTFLGLKFKKQMELKQTQTGSGYVMMSDYIWNRLLDMNHLDVRLYQYAKDLFFQRLEAAGIRRSRPQHEAKVVSETFTYTVVDV
;
A
#
# COMPACT_ATOMS: atom_id res chain seq x y z
N MET A 1 35.49 63.63 -23.07
CA MET A 1 34.80 63.59 -24.38
C MET A 1 33.40 63.05 -24.09
N MET A 2 32.38 63.91 -23.92
CA MET A 2 31.41 64.33 -24.97
C MET A 2 30.84 63.10 -25.70
N SER A 3 29.53 62.78 -25.78
CA SER A 3 28.25 63.50 -25.60
C SER A 3 27.12 62.44 -25.51
N LEU A 4 26.04 62.63 -24.73
CA LEU A 4 24.64 62.92 -25.14
C LEU A 4 24.09 62.09 -26.32
N VAL A 5 22.90 61.46 -26.29
CA VAL A 5 21.50 62.01 -26.37
C VAL A 5 20.52 60.83 -26.07
N ILE A 6 19.66 60.82 -25.03
CA ILE A 6 18.29 61.38 -24.84
C ILE A 6 17.11 60.61 -25.51
N LEU A 7 16.21 60.15 -24.63
CA LEU A 7 14.72 59.97 -24.65
C LEU A 7 13.95 59.64 -25.95
N ALA A 8 13.01 58.68 -25.88
CA ALA A 8 11.59 59.00 -25.57
C ALA A 8 10.67 57.74 -25.55
N LEU A 9 9.95 57.63 -24.43
CA LEU A 9 8.56 57.19 -24.19
C LEU A 9 7.74 56.57 -25.33
N GLY A 10 6.96 55.54 -24.99
CA GLY A 10 5.61 55.43 -25.57
C GLY A 10 4.94 54.05 -25.58
N VAL A 11 4.04 53.85 -24.62
CA VAL A 11 2.72 53.19 -24.77
C VAL A 11 2.68 51.69 -25.09
N GLY A 12 1.96 50.95 -24.22
CA GLY A 12 1.79 49.51 -24.34
C GLY A 12 0.70 49.08 -25.31
N ALA A 13 0.65 47.78 -25.57
CA ALA A 13 -0.56 47.06 -25.93
C ALA A 13 -0.30 45.55 -25.83
N TYR A 14 -1.25 44.89 -25.18
CA TYR A 14 -1.57 43.46 -25.23
C TYR A 14 -1.18 42.80 -26.56
N TRP A 15 -0.52 41.64 -26.48
CA TRP A 15 -0.48 40.69 -27.58
C TRP A 15 -1.07 39.34 -27.17
N HIS A 16 -2.21 39.05 -27.80
CA HIS A 16 -2.77 37.72 -27.99
C HIS A 16 -1.75 36.78 -28.65
N ALA A 17 -1.50 35.62 -28.03
CA ALA A 17 -0.87 34.50 -28.70
C ALA A 17 -1.96 33.61 -29.33
N SER A 18 -2.15 33.76 -30.64
CA SER A 18 -2.92 32.85 -31.48
C SER A 18 -2.01 31.77 -32.06
N SER A 19 -2.32 30.51 -31.71
CA SER A 19 -2.37 29.34 -32.60
C SER A 19 -1.36 29.24 -33.76
N LYS A 20 -0.43 28.29 -33.65
CA LYS A 20 -0.11 27.31 -34.71
C LYS A 20 0.23 25.95 -34.09
N ARG A 21 -0.71 25.00 -34.19
CA ARG A 21 -0.45 23.55 -34.00
C ARG A 21 0.26 23.04 -35.25
N SER A 22 1.47 22.48 -35.12
CA SER A 22 1.99 21.55 -36.11
C SER A 22 1.41 20.16 -35.84
N ALA A 23 0.91 19.54 -36.90
CA ALA A 23 0.41 18.18 -36.90
C ALA A 23 1.59 17.25 -37.19
N GLU A 24 2.03 16.48 -36.20
CA GLU A 24 2.83 15.28 -36.38
C GLU A 24 2.85 14.49 -35.07
N ASP A 25 2.01 13.46 -35.02
CA ASP A 25 2.27 12.09 -34.54
C ASP A 25 0.95 11.48 -34.05
N LYS A 26 0.06 11.14 -35.00
CA LYS A 26 -1.14 10.35 -34.73
C LYS A 26 -0.77 8.87 -34.84
N ARG A 27 0.00 8.36 -33.87
CA ARG A 27 0.06 6.90 -33.68
C ARG A 27 -1.28 6.44 -33.12
N SER A 28 -1.83 5.38 -33.70
CA SER A 28 -3.07 4.80 -33.20
C SER A 28 -2.84 4.22 -31.80
N MET A 29 -3.90 4.19 -30.99
CA MET A 29 -3.87 3.54 -29.67
C MET A 29 -3.44 2.06 -29.74
N GLU A 30 -3.62 1.42 -30.89
CA GLU A 30 -3.21 0.03 -31.16
C GLU A 30 -1.68 -0.11 -31.27
N GLN A 31 -1.01 0.88 -31.85
CA GLN A 31 0.47 0.91 -31.93
C GLN A 31 1.11 1.18 -30.57
N LEU A 32 0.50 2.03 -29.74
CA LEU A 32 0.98 2.27 -28.37
C LEU A 32 0.82 1.04 -27.46
N ALA A 33 -0.22 0.22 -27.69
CA ALA A 33 -0.43 -1.03 -26.96
C ALA A 33 0.60 -2.11 -27.33
N GLN A 34 0.96 -2.21 -28.61
CA GLN A 34 2.00 -3.13 -29.11
C GLN A 34 3.39 -2.77 -28.59
N ASP A 35 3.75 -1.48 -28.58
CA ASP A 35 5.06 -1.01 -28.09
C ASP A 35 5.23 -1.17 -26.56
N SER A 36 4.13 -1.33 -25.82
CA SER A 36 4.10 -1.47 -24.35
C SER A 36 4.07 -2.93 -23.85
N GLY A 37 4.15 -3.92 -24.76
CA GLY A 37 4.12 -5.35 -24.41
C GLY A 37 2.78 -5.86 -23.87
N LEU A 38 1.69 -5.11 -24.07
CA LEU A 38 0.33 -5.53 -23.72
C LEU A 38 -0.31 -6.20 -24.95
N SER A 39 -0.73 -7.47 -24.84
CA SER A 39 -1.47 -8.11 -25.94
C SER A 39 -2.82 -7.41 -26.15
N LEU A 40 -3.23 -7.26 -27.41
CA LEU A 40 -4.49 -6.58 -27.80
C LEU A 40 -5.74 -7.24 -27.17
N GLU A 41 -5.66 -8.51 -26.79
CA GLU A 41 -6.73 -9.23 -26.07
C GLU A 41 -7.00 -8.64 -24.68
N ASN A 42 -5.98 -8.09 -24.02
CA ASN A 42 -6.13 -7.47 -22.70
C ASN A 42 -6.98 -6.19 -22.77
N VAL A 43 -6.85 -5.38 -23.82
CA VAL A 43 -7.56 -4.09 -23.95
C VAL A 43 -9.08 -4.28 -24.07
N ALA A 44 -9.53 -5.35 -24.74
CA ALA A 44 -10.95 -5.69 -24.88
C ALA A 44 -11.56 -6.18 -23.55
N PHE A 45 -10.77 -6.86 -22.71
CA PHE A 45 -11.20 -7.38 -21.42
C PHE A 45 -11.57 -6.29 -20.38
N TRP A 46 -10.92 -5.12 -20.43
CA TRP A 46 -11.09 -4.08 -19.40
C TRP A 46 -12.30 -3.16 -19.60
N ARG A 47 -12.85 -3.07 -20.83
CA ARG A 47 -13.99 -2.18 -21.15
C ARG A 47 -15.29 -2.50 -20.37
N PRO A 48 -15.68 -3.77 -20.17
CA PRO A 48 -16.87 -4.11 -19.37
C PRO A 48 -16.70 -3.87 -17.86
N LEU A 49 -15.46 -3.75 -17.36
CA LEU A 49 -15.15 -3.59 -15.93
C LEU A 49 -15.04 -2.12 -15.48
N GLY A 50 -15.28 -1.15 -16.36
CA GLY A 50 -15.21 0.28 -16.02
C GLY A 50 -13.80 0.81 -15.73
N LEU A 51 -12.76 0.02 -15.99
CA LEU A 51 -11.35 0.39 -15.77
C LEU A 51 -10.82 1.15 -16.99
N ARG A 52 -10.44 2.42 -16.80
CA ARG A 52 -9.88 3.26 -17.87
C ARG A 52 -8.37 3.03 -17.98
N LEU A 53 -7.93 2.49 -19.11
CA LEU A 53 -6.53 2.21 -19.44
C LEU A 53 -5.75 3.46 -19.91
N ALA A 54 -6.10 4.64 -19.42
CA ALA A 54 -5.56 5.91 -19.90
C ALA A 54 -4.86 6.70 -18.79
N ASP A 55 -3.95 6.04 -18.07
CA ASP A 55 -2.90 6.74 -17.34
C ASP A 55 -1.80 7.05 -18.35
N THR A 56 -1.72 8.31 -18.82
CA THR A 56 -0.62 8.72 -19.69
C THR A 56 0.66 8.67 -18.86
N ILE A 57 1.46 7.64 -19.07
CA ILE A 57 2.67 7.37 -18.29
C ILE A 57 3.80 8.24 -18.83
N PHE A 58 4.32 9.16 -18.02
CA PHE A 58 5.61 9.79 -18.32
C PHE A 58 6.70 8.86 -17.78
N LEU A 59 7.00 7.81 -18.53
CA LEU A 59 8.09 6.91 -18.22
C LEU A 59 9.42 7.62 -18.42
N LYS A 60 10.28 7.60 -17.39
CA LYS A 60 11.70 7.90 -17.60
C LYS A 60 12.27 6.84 -18.52
N ALA A 61 12.96 7.28 -19.57
CA ALA A 61 13.69 6.39 -20.45
C ALA A 61 14.93 5.84 -19.74
N ASP A 62 15.31 4.61 -20.08
CA ASP A 62 16.65 4.09 -19.78
C ASP A 62 17.73 4.81 -20.61
N ARG A 63 18.99 4.35 -20.52
CA ARG A 63 20.11 4.94 -21.27
C ARG A 63 19.94 4.83 -22.79
N GLU A 64 19.03 3.99 -23.28
CA GLU A 64 18.78 3.70 -24.68
C GLU A 64 17.46 4.31 -25.19
N GLY A 65 16.73 5.05 -24.35
CA GLY A 65 15.48 5.71 -24.75
C GLY A 65 14.22 4.87 -24.48
N ILE A 66 14.33 3.67 -23.89
CA ILE A 66 13.20 2.76 -23.68
C ILE A 66 12.45 3.16 -22.40
N PRO A 67 11.12 3.33 -22.46
CA PRO A 67 10.29 3.58 -21.29
C PRO A 67 10.46 2.48 -20.23
N LEU A 68 11.01 2.82 -19.06
CA LEU A 68 11.22 1.84 -17.99
C LEU A 68 9.89 1.36 -17.41
N ASN A 69 9.63 0.05 -17.41
CA ASN A 69 8.49 -0.48 -16.66
C ASN A 69 8.72 -0.32 -15.14
N ASP A 70 7.67 -0.50 -14.34
CA ASP A 70 7.72 -0.30 -12.89
C ASP A 70 8.79 -1.12 -12.18
N VAL A 71 9.03 -2.36 -12.61
CA VAL A 71 10.03 -3.24 -12.01
C VAL A 71 11.44 -2.77 -12.38
N GLN A 72 11.66 -2.39 -13.64
CA GLN A 72 12.94 -1.84 -14.09
C GLN A 72 13.25 -0.50 -13.41
N ALA A 73 12.26 0.40 -13.32
CA ALA A 73 12.39 1.66 -12.61
C ALA A 73 12.72 1.42 -11.13
N TYR A 74 12.02 0.49 -10.48
CA TYR A 74 12.32 0.10 -9.10
C TYR A 74 13.75 -0.42 -8.94
N ARG A 75 14.22 -1.31 -9.83
CA ARG A 75 15.60 -1.83 -9.85
C ARG A 75 16.64 -0.71 -9.95
N SER A 76 16.34 0.35 -10.71
CA SER A 76 17.21 1.52 -10.86
C SER A 76 17.01 2.58 -9.77
N ASN A 77 16.26 2.31 -8.71
CA ASN A 77 15.87 3.27 -7.67
C ASN A 77 15.21 4.54 -8.24
N LEU A 78 14.41 4.37 -9.30
CA LEU A 78 13.62 5.40 -9.95
C LEU A 78 12.15 5.25 -9.57
N LEU A 79 11.46 6.39 -9.51
CA LEU A 79 10.01 6.45 -9.37
C LEU A 79 9.39 6.77 -10.73
N VAL A 80 8.48 5.92 -11.19
CA VAL A 80 7.63 6.19 -12.35
C VAL A 80 6.59 7.24 -11.99
N ARG A 81 6.61 8.38 -12.69
CA ARG A 81 5.64 9.46 -12.50
C ARG A 81 4.48 9.29 -13.48
N ARG A 82 3.25 9.34 -12.95
CA ARG A 82 2.01 9.15 -13.70
C ARG A 82 1.18 10.41 -13.65
N SER A 83 0.49 10.68 -14.75
CA SER A 83 -0.62 11.64 -14.76
C SER A 83 -1.86 10.94 -14.19
N LEU A 84 -1.97 10.88 -12.86
CA LEU A 84 -3.09 10.22 -12.19
C LEU A 84 -4.37 11.07 -12.26
N PRO A 85 -5.56 10.45 -12.29
CA PRO A 85 -6.83 11.17 -12.30
C PRO A 85 -6.92 12.17 -11.15
N ARG A 86 -7.52 13.32 -11.42
CA ARG A 86 -7.66 14.38 -10.42
C ARG A 86 -8.44 13.88 -9.21
N GLU A 87 -9.46 13.05 -9.38
CA GLU A 87 -10.22 12.44 -8.30
C GLU A 87 -9.39 11.51 -7.40
N ASP A 88 -8.36 10.85 -7.94
CA ASP A 88 -7.50 9.94 -7.18
C ASP A 88 -6.45 10.75 -6.39
N VAL A 89 -5.91 11.80 -7.01
CA VAL A 89 -4.93 12.71 -6.39
C VAL A 89 -5.58 13.68 -5.40
N GLN A 90 -6.81 14.11 -5.68
CA GLN A 90 -7.54 15.03 -4.82
C GLN A 90 -7.80 14.34 -3.49
N PHE A 91 -7.05 14.82 -2.53
CA PHE A 91 -7.10 14.42 -1.16
C PHE A 91 -8.48 14.74 -0.55
N PRO A 92 -9.33 13.74 -0.28
CA PRO A 92 -10.61 14.00 0.35
C PRO A 92 -10.39 14.33 1.82
N THR A 93 -10.84 15.51 2.24
CA THR A 93 -10.89 15.86 3.66
C THR A 93 -12.21 15.40 4.23
N PHE A 94 -12.16 14.55 5.24
CA PHE A 94 -13.34 14.05 5.94
C PHE A 94 -13.49 14.82 7.26
N ASN A 95 -14.66 15.43 7.45
CA ASN A 95 -15.07 15.92 8.75
C ASN A 95 -15.43 14.72 9.64
N PHE A 96 -14.40 14.13 10.25
CA PHE A 96 -14.50 12.86 10.95
C PHE A 96 -15.14 13.05 12.32
N ASN A 97 -16.22 12.30 12.59
CA ASN A 97 -16.96 12.39 13.83
C ASN A 97 -17.21 11.01 14.45
N TYR A 98 -16.28 10.59 15.30
CA TYR A 98 -16.36 9.32 16.05
C TYR A 98 -17.48 9.28 17.10
N ASN A 99 -18.10 10.41 17.45
CA ASN A 99 -19.29 10.46 18.32
C ASN A 99 -20.62 10.26 17.55
N LYS A 100 -20.55 10.17 16.21
CA LYS A 100 -21.69 9.92 15.31
C LYS A 100 -21.53 8.57 14.60
N SER A 101 -21.41 8.58 13.26
CA SER A 101 -21.43 7.39 12.42
C SER A 101 -20.04 6.92 12.00
N ASP A 102 -18.99 7.71 12.17
CA ASP A 102 -17.70 7.43 11.56
C ASP A 102 -16.90 6.39 12.34
N VAL A 103 -16.33 5.43 11.61
CA VAL A 103 -15.47 4.37 12.12
C VAL A 103 -14.21 4.30 11.29
N LEU A 104 -13.04 4.34 11.94
CA LEU A 104 -11.77 4.08 11.27
C LEU A 104 -11.53 2.57 11.19
N VAL A 105 -11.21 2.07 10.01
CA VAL A 105 -10.94 0.64 9.79
C VAL A 105 -9.52 0.48 9.28
N LEU A 106 -8.64 -0.17 10.05
CA LEU A 106 -7.28 -0.45 9.59
C LEU A 106 -7.20 -1.83 8.93
N LEU A 107 -6.90 -1.84 7.63
CA LEU A 107 -6.45 -3.01 6.91
C LEU A 107 -4.96 -3.19 7.18
N HIS A 108 -4.63 -3.95 8.23
CA HIS A 108 -3.25 -4.15 8.66
C HIS A 108 -2.56 -5.23 7.82
N ILE A 109 -1.83 -4.81 6.78
CA ILE A 109 -0.96 -5.70 5.99
C ILE A 109 0.30 -6.07 6.80
N GLN A 110 0.64 -7.35 6.84
CA GLN A 110 1.80 -7.81 7.61
C GLN A 110 3.08 -7.08 7.18
N LYS A 111 3.84 -6.65 8.20
CA LYS A 111 5.19 -6.08 8.07
C LYS A 111 5.27 -4.70 7.39
N THR A 112 4.15 -3.98 7.28
CA THR A 112 4.13 -2.58 6.79
C THR A 112 4.18 -1.54 7.92
N GLY A 113 4.62 -1.94 9.12
CA GLY A 113 4.69 -1.04 10.28
C GLY A 113 3.37 -0.83 11.02
N GLY A 114 2.32 -1.61 10.69
CA GLY A 114 0.98 -1.50 11.29
C GLY A 114 0.97 -1.48 12.82
N SER A 115 1.75 -2.33 13.49
CA SER A 115 1.81 -2.31 14.97
C SER A 115 2.26 -0.97 15.56
N ASN A 116 3.19 -0.26 14.90
CA ASN A 116 3.63 1.07 15.37
C ASN A 116 2.49 2.08 15.21
N TRP A 117 1.84 2.05 14.05
CA TRP A 117 0.72 2.91 13.73
C TRP A 117 -0.47 2.71 14.68
N GLU A 118 -0.90 1.46 14.90
CA GLU A 118 -2.00 1.12 15.81
C GLU A 118 -1.70 1.55 17.25
N ASN A 119 -0.46 1.38 17.71
CA ASN A 119 -0.04 1.87 19.03
C ASN A 119 -0.12 3.39 19.12
N HIS A 120 0.31 4.11 18.08
CA HIS A 120 0.18 5.56 18.04
C HIS A 120 -1.29 6.02 17.96
N MET A 121 -2.14 5.36 17.19
CA MET A 121 -3.57 5.66 17.16
C MET A 121 -4.22 5.47 18.53
N ALA A 122 -3.89 4.39 19.24
CA ALA A 122 -4.48 4.11 20.54
C ALA A 122 -3.94 5.02 21.66
N LEU A 123 -2.64 5.34 21.66
CA LEU A 123 -2.00 6.03 22.78
C LEU A 123 -1.85 7.54 22.58
N ASN A 124 -1.67 7.98 21.33
CA ASN A 124 -1.25 9.33 21.02
C ASN A 124 -2.31 10.15 20.29
N LEU A 125 -3.40 9.56 19.82
CA LEU A 125 -4.48 10.31 19.18
C LEU A 125 -5.23 11.15 20.23
N MET A 126 -5.50 12.41 19.91
CA MET A 126 -6.25 13.33 20.75
C MET A 126 -7.75 13.09 20.57
N THR A 127 -8.32 12.26 21.42
CA THR A 127 -9.77 12.00 21.47
C THR A 127 -10.31 12.20 22.87
N ASP A 128 -11.61 12.47 22.92
CA ASP A 128 -12.42 12.55 24.13
C ASP A 128 -13.64 11.60 24.02
N PRO A 129 -13.73 10.54 24.85
CA PRO A 129 -12.71 10.12 25.81
C PRO A 129 -11.43 9.56 25.13
N PRO A 130 -10.27 9.58 25.80
CA PRO A 130 -9.08 8.90 25.30
C PRO A 130 -9.23 7.37 25.40
N PRO A 131 -8.61 6.57 24.51
CA PRO A 131 -8.64 5.12 24.62
C PRO A 131 -8.02 4.63 25.93
N LYS A 132 -8.63 3.60 26.53
CA LYS A 132 -8.14 2.98 27.77
C LYS A 132 -7.38 1.72 27.43
N CYS A 133 -6.06 1.76 27.52
CA CYS A 133 -5.18 0.65 27.12
C CYS A 133 -4.57 -0.10 28.31
N ARG A 134 -4.45 -1.41 28.16
CA ARG A 134 -3.70 -2.30 29.06
C ARG A 134 -2.78 -3.22 28.26
N ALA A 135 -1.64 -3.60 28.85
CA ALA A 135 -0.81 -4.66 28.31
C ALA A 135 -1.55 -6.01 28.43
N MET A 136 -1.39 -6.88 27.43
CA MET A 136 -1.96 -8.23 27.48
C MET A 136 -1.17 -9.08 28.49
N PRO A 137 -1.84 -9.84 29.39
CA PRO A 137 -1.15 -10.66 30.39
C PRO A 137 -0.12 -11.62 29.79
N ASP A 138 -0.51 -12.35 28.74
CA ASP A 138 0.32 -13.37 28.09
C ASP A 138 1.27 -12.80 27.03
N ALA A 139 1.17 -11.51 26.75
CA ALA A 139 2.02 -10.83 25.77
C ALA A 139 2.19 -9.35 26.15
N PRO A 140 3.04 -9.01 27.13
CA PRO A 140 3.15 -7.65 27.67
C PRO A 140 3.54 -6.59 26.63
N HIS A 141 4.14 -7.02 25.51
CA HIS A 141 4.48 -6.17 24.36
C HIS A 141 3.28 -5.83 23.47
N ARG A 142 2.10 -6.44 23.68
CA ARG A 142 0.85 -6.20 22.96
C ARG A 142 -0.09 -5.37 23.84
N LEU A 143 -0.77 -4.42 23.22
CA LEU A 143 -1.77 -3.58 23.86
C LEU A 143 -3.16 -4.05 23.49
N MET A 144 -4.07 -4.03 24.45
CA MET A 144 -5.51 -4.12 24.26
C MET A 144 -6.15 -2.87 24.83
N CYS A 145 -6.95 -2.20 24.02
CA CYS A 145 -7.48 -0.88 24.30
C CYS A 145 -9.00 -0.86 24.11
N SER A 146 -9.71 -0.14 24.98
CA SER A 146 -11.10 0.22 24.73
C SER A 146 -11.11 1.54 23.96
N CYS A 147 -11.49 1.48 22.68
CA CYS A 147 -11.53 2.61 21.75
C CYS A 147 -12.98 2.99 21.46
N VAL A 148 -13.70 3.34 22.53
CA VAL A 148 -15.11 3.71 22.47
C VAL A 148 -15.31 5.22 22.54
N ASN A 149 -16.39 5.71 21.94
CA ASN A 149 -16.78 7.11 21.97
C ASN A 149 -17.53 7.46 23.27
N GLY A 150 -18.03 8.70 23.40
CA GLY A 150 -18.79 9.13 24.59
C GLY A 150 -20.09 8.34 24.87
N LYS A 151 -20.57 7.56 23.89
CA LYS A 151 -21.74 6.67 24.02
C LYS A 151 -21.37 5.21 24.28
N GLY A 152 -20.08 4.91 24.42
CA GLY A 152 -19.60 3.53 24.61
C GLY A 152 -19.63 2.68 23.33
N GLN A 153 -19.64 3.30 22.15
CA GLN A 153 -19.63 2.64 20.83
C GLN A 153 -18.22 2.60 20.24
N ASP A 154 -17.87 1.50 19.59
CA ASP A 154 -16.56 1.31 18.95
C ASP A 154 -16.45 2.18 17.70
N TRP A 155 -15.38 2.98 17.62
CA TRP A 155 -15.11 3.86 16.47
C TRP A 155 -13.75 3.61 15.80
N MET A 156 -12.96 2.69 16.35
CA MET A 156 -11.72 2.19 15.74
C MET A 156 -11.77 0.68 15.61
N PHE A 157 -11.84 0.20 14.38
CA PHE A 157 -11.71 -1.20 14.03
C PHE A 157 -10.25 -1.49 13.66
N ASN A 158 -9.48 -1.94 14.65
CA ASN A 158 -8.10 -2.39 14.47
C ASN A 158 -7.72 -3.44 15.53
N LYS A 159 -6.53 -4.03 15.42
CA LYS A 159 -6.07 -5.11 16.30
C LYS A 159 -6.06 -4.71 17.77
N ASN A 160 -5.63 -3.48 18.07
CA ASN A 160 -5.49 -3.02 19.46
C ASN A 160 -6.83 -2.72 20.12
N CYS A 161 -7.87 -2.38 19.35
CA CYS A 161 -9.17 -1.96 19.86
C CYS A 161 -10.17 -3.11 19.93
N VAL A 162 -10.30 -3.89 18.85
CA VAL A 162 -11.33 -4.95 18.73
C VAL A 162 -10.73 -6.34 18.50
N GLY A 163 -9.40 -6.44 18.37
CA GLY A 163 -8.73 -7.70 18.02
C GLY A 163 -8.90 -8.05 16.55
N TRP A 164 -9.22 -9.32 16.26
CA TRP A 164 -9.33 -9.87 14.91
C TRP A 164 -10.70 -10.52 14.65
N PRO A 165 -11.82 -9.82 14.86
CA PRO A 165 -13.13 -10.45 14.74
C PRO A 165 -13.47 -10.89 13.31
N CYS A 166 -12.82 -10.29 12.30
CA CYS A 166 -12.95 -10.67 10.89
C CYS A 166 -11.86 -11.63 10.40
N GLY A 167 -11.12 -12.27 11.32
CA GLY A 167 -9.94 -13.09 10.99
C GLY A 167 -8.64 -12.33 11.21
N VAL A 168 -7.53 -13.07 11.38
CA VAL A 168 -6.21 -12.49 11.62
C VAL A 168 -5.69 -11.86 10.33
N HIS A 169 -5.33 -10.58 10.38
CA HIS A 169 -4.87 -9.79 9.22
C HIS A 169 -5.81 -9.90 8.00
N PRO A 170 -7.09 -9.53 8.14
CA PRO A 170 -8.07 -9.69 7.09
C PRO A 170 -7.76 -8.74 5.92
N GLY A 171 -7.86 -9.26 4.70
CA GLY A 171 -7.76 -8.46 3.48
C GLY A 171 -9.00 -7.58 3.26
N PHE A 172 -9.00 -6.83 2.16
CA PHE A 172 -10.09 -5.95 1.77
C PHE A 172 -11.44 -6.68 1.67
N MET A 173 -11.46 -7.85 1.04
CA MET A 173 -12.66 -8.69 0.90
C MET A 173 -13.17 -9.22 2.23
N GLU A 174 -12.27 -9.68 3.10
CA GLU A 174 -12.63 -10.23 4.41
C GLU A 174 -13.21 -9.14 5.31
N LEU A 175 -12.65 -7.93 5.28
CA LEU A 175 -13.19 -6.80 6.03
C LEU A 175 -14.56 -6.36 5.50
N THR A 176 -14.67 -6.10 4.19
CA THR A 176 -15.90 -5.58 3.57
C THR A 176 -17.08 -6.56 3.66
N SER A 177 -16.82 -7.86 3.73
CA SER A 177 -17.86 -8.90 3.92
C SER A 177 -18.22 -9.17 5.39
N CYS A 178 -17.44 -8.67 6.34
CA CYS A 178 -17.58 -8.99 7.76
C CYS A 178 -18.04 -7.83 8.64
N LEU A 179 -17.59 -6.59 8.37
CA LEU A 179 -17.73 -5.46 9.31
C LEU A 179 -19.16 -5.21 9.75
N ASP A 180 -20.10 -5.06 8.81
CA ASP A 180 -21.51 -4.79 9.15
C ASP A 180 -22.09 -5.89 10.03
N ARG A 181 -21.90 -7.16 9.65
CA ARG A 181 -22.37 -8.32 10.41
C ARG A 181 -21.79 -8.35 11.83
N TRP A 182 -20.50 -8.04 11.99
CA TRP A 182 -19.87 -8.04 13.30
C TRP A 182 -20.41 -6.93 14.20
N TYR A 183 -20.55 -5.71 13.65
CA TYR A 183 -21.08 -4.59 14.40
C TYR A 183 -22.59 -4.77 14.71
N ASP A 184 -23.40 -5.31 13.80
CA ASP A 184 -24.83 -5.56 14.01
C ASP A 184 -25.10 -6.60 15.10
N ALA A 185 -24.14 -7.51 15.32
CA ALA A 185 -24.20 -8.45 16.44
C ALA A 185 -23.91 -7.80 17.81
N GLN A 186 -23.43 -6.54 17.85
CA GLN A 186 -23.13 -5.84 19.10
C GLN A 186 -24.37 -5.10 19.62
N VAL A 187 -24.74 -5.37 20.88
CA VAL A 187 -25.94 -4.82 21.57
C VAL A 187 -25.99 -3.28 21.59
N LYS A 188 -24.84 -2.59 21.47
CA LYS A 188 -24.72 -1.13 21.60
C LYS A 188 -24.63 -0.37 20.27
N GLU A 189 -24.74 -1.05 19.13
CA GLU A 189 -24.38 -0.51 17.82
C GLU A 189 -25.58 -0.35 16.86
N ASP A 190 -26.68 0.22 17.34
CA ASP A 190 -27.88 0.54 16.52
C ASP A 190 -27.72 1.87 15.74
N ARG A 191 -26.66 1.96 14.93
CA ARG A 191 -26.44 3.12 14.06
C ARG A 191 -25.87 2.70 12.71
N GLN A 192 -26.26 3.42 11.67
CA GLN A 192 -25.57 3.33 10.39
C GLN A 192 -24.13 3.83 10.55
N ARG A 193 -23.15 3.02 10.15
CA ARG A 193 -21.72 3.38 10.23
C ARG A 193 -21.22 3.84 8.87
N ARG A 194 -20.24 4.75 8.90
CA ARG A 194 -19.45 5.14 7.74
C ARG A 194 -18.03 4.68 7.98
N TYR A 195 -17.60 3.67 7.23
CA TYR A 195 -16.26 3.10 7.35
C TYR A 195 -15.25 3.91 6.56
N HIS A 196 -14.21 4.36 7.26
CA HIS A 196 -13.06 5.04 6.68
C HIS A 196 -11.89 4.08 6.68
N PHE A 197 -11.70 3.38 5.57
CA PHE A 197 -10.63 2.41 5.43
C PHE A 197 -9.27 3.08 5.35
N MET A 198 -8.30 2.48 6.03
CA MET A 198 -6.91 2.89 5.95
C MET A 198 -5.95 1.71 5.89
N THR A 199 -4.75 1.93 5.35
CA THR A 199 -3.69 0.93 5.31
C THR A 199 -2.30 1.57 5.36
N LEU A 200 -1.28 0.77 5.59
CA LEU A 200 0.12 1.14 5.38
C LEU A 200 0.73 0.25 4.31
N ILE A 201 1.49 0.89 3.42
CA ILE A 201 2.26 0.28 2.35
C ILE A 201 3.75 0.43 2.69
N ARG A 202 4.54 -0.52 2.21
CA ARG A 202 5.98 -0.57 2.45
C ARG A 202 6.71 -1.04 1.20
N ASP A 203 7.96 -0.63 1.07
CA ASP A 203 8.90 -1.15 0.09
C ASP A 203 8.84 -2.70 0.04
N PRO A 204 8.54 -3.31 -1.13
CA PRO A 204 8.26 -4.74 -1.25
C PRO A 204 9.40 -5.63 -0.76
N VAL A 205 10.65 -5.29 -1.08
CA VAL A 205 11.81 -6.09 -0.67
C VAL A 205 11.98 -6.03 0.84
N THR A 206 11.96 -4.82 1.39
CA THR A 206 12.07 -4.58 2.83
C THR A 206 10.93 -5.28 3.59
N ARG A 207 9.71 -5.21 3.07
CA ARG A 207 8.50 -5.83 3.62
C ARG A 207 8.62 -7.35 3.63
N PHE A 208 9.01 -7.95 2.51
CA PHE A 208 9.19 -9.40 2.33
C PHE A 208 10.32 -9.93 3.22
N TYR A 209 11.46 -9.24 3.26
CA TYR A 209 12.58 -9.63 4.12
C TYR A 209 12.23 -9.53 5.62
N SER A 210 11.51 -8.47 6.01
CA SER A 210 11.00 -8.34 7.38
C SER A 210 10.00 -9.46 7.74
N GLU A 211 9.26 -9.95 6.74
CA GLU A 211 8.35 -11.09 6.86
C GLU A 211 9.11 -12.38 7.12
N TRP A 212 10.09 -12.68 6.27
CA TRP A 212 10.98 -13.83 6.45
C TRP A 212 11.63 -13.84 7.84
N LEU A 213 12.21 -12.73 8.29
CA LEU A 213 12.80 -12.66 9.63
C LEU A 213 11.79 -12.94 10.75
N HIS A 214 10.51 -12.60 10.55
CA HIS A 214 9.45 -12.88 11.53
C HIS A 214 9.08 -14.36 11.52
N ILE A 215 8.95 -14.95 10.33
CA ILE A 215 8.73 -16.39 10.14
C ILE A 215 9.86 -17.21 10.76
N ARG A 216 11.11 -16.82 10.50
CA ARG A 216 12.31 -17.49 11.03
C ARG A 216 12.32 -17.56 12.56
N ARG A 217 11.62 -16.63 13.24
CA ARG A 217 11.44 -16.62 14.70
C ARG A 217 10.20 -17.39 15.19
N GLY A 218 9.47 -18.04 14.30
CA GLY A 218 8.32 -18.90 14.60
C GLY A 218 6.93 -18.30 14.30
N ALA A 219 6.84 -17.16 13.63
CA ALA A 219 5.55 -16.71 13.09
C ALA A 219 5.08 -17.66 11.97
N THR A 220 3.78 -17.75 11.73
CA THR A 220 3.20 -18.65 10.70
C THR A 220 2.06 -18.02 9.91
N TRP A 221 1.34 -17.06 10.49
CA TRP A 221 0.07 -16.54 9.98
C TRP A 221 -0.98 -17.61 9.66
N LYS A 222 -0.87 -18.81 10.26
CA LYS A 222 -1.77 -19.95 10.00
C LYS A 222 -3.23 -19.72 10.38
N GLU A 223 -3.51 -18.66 11.13
CA GLU A 223 -4.85 -18.24 11.55
C GLU A 223 -5.50 -17.25 10.56
N CYS A 224 -4.83 -16.89 9.47
CA CYS A 224 -5.47 -16.14 8.38
C CYS A 224 -6.49 -17.05 7.69
N ARG A 225 -7.73 -16.59 7.55
CA ARG A 225 -8.82 -17.40 6.98
C ARG A 225 -8.74 -17.51 5.47
N LEU A 226 -8.22 -16.48 4.80
CA LEU A 226 -8.18 -16.39 3.34
C LEU A 226 -9.59 -16.53 2.76
N HIS A 227 -10.57 -15.87 3.39
CA HIS A 227 -11.97 -15.98 3.03
C HIS A 227 -12.29 -15.18 1.76
N CYS A 228 -12.87 -15.83 0.76
CA CYS A 228 -13.23 -15.25 -0.53
C CYS A 228 -14.42 -16.00 -1.13
N ASP A 229 -15.38 -15.29 -1.75
CA ASP A 229 -16.61 -15.86 -2.28
C ASP A 229 -17.39 -16.76 -1.30
N GLY A 230 -17.44 -16.37 -0.02
CA GLY A 230 -18.21 -17.07 0.99
C GLY A 230 -17.58 -18.35 1.53
N ARG A 231 -16.33 -18.67 1.17
CA ARG A 231 -15.57 -19.82 1.68
C ARG A 231 -14.12 -19.48 2.03
N ASP A 232 -13.54 -20.28 2.91
CA ASP A 232 -12.12 -20.21 3.25
C ASP A 232 -11.30 -20.99 2.19
N ALA A 233 -10.03 -20.62 1.98
CA ALA A 233 -9.14 -21.32 1.05
C ALA A 233 -8.79 -22.73 1.57
N THR A 234 -8.67 -23.71 0.68
CA THR A 234 -8.23 -25.06 1.07
C THR A 234 -6.70 -25.17 1.14
N LEU A 235 -6.19 -26.22 1.79
CA LEU A 235 -4.75 -26.51 1.79
C LEU A 235 -4.21 -26.93 0.43
N GLU A 236 -5.08 -27.35 -0.50
CA GLU A 236 -4.68 -27.61 -1.88
C GLU A 236 -4.46 -26.30 -2.65
N GLU A 237 -5.34 -25.31 -2.42
CA GLU A 237 -5.26 -23.98 -2.99
C GLU A 237 -4.07 -23.19 -2.43
N VAL A 238 -3.87 -23.25 -1.11
CA VAL A 238 -2.77 -22.58 -0.40
C VAL A 238 -2.11 -23.57 0.59
N PRO A 239 -1.10 -24.34 0.14
CA PRO A 239 -0.43 -25.31 0.99
C PRO A 239 0.45 -24.66 2.05
N TRP A 240 0.65 -25.36 3.17
CA TRP A 240 1.63 -24.94 4.17
C TRP A 240 3.05 -25.00 3.61
N CYS A 241 3.91 -24.13 4.13
CA CYS A 241 5.35 -24.15 3.86
C CYS A 241 6.17 -24.82 4.96
N PHE A 242 5.50 -25.43 5.93
CA PHE A 242 6.12 -26.04 7.10
C PHE A 242 5.25 -27.18 7.61
N ASP A 243 5.90 -28.18 8.21
CA ASP A 243 5.21 -29.34 8.78
C ASP A 243 4.91 -29.10 10.26
N GLY A 244 3.63 -29.19 10.64
CA GLY A 244 3.23 -29.51 12.02
C GLY A 244 3.61 -28.51 13.14
N GLY A 245 3.64 -27.19 12.90
CA GLY A 245 3.74 -26.23 14.02
C GLY A 245 4.01 -24.79 13.61
N ASN A 246 5.28 -24.53 13.27
CA ASN A 246 5.76 -23.25 12.75
C ASN A 246 6.92 -23.44 11.77
N TRP A 247 7.41 -22.34 11.19
CA TRP A 247 8.51 -22.34 10.22
C TRP A 247 9.77 -21.67 10.80
N ARG A 248 10.06 -21.98 12.06
CA ARG A 248 11.24 -21.45 12.77
C ARG A 248 12.52 -21.96 12.10
N GLY A 249 13.52 -21.09 11.99
CA GLY A 249 14.83 -21.44 11.42
C GLY A 249 14.89 -21.47 9.88
N ALA A 250 13.78 -21.26 9.18
CA ALA A 250 13.75 -21.25 7.71
C ALA A 250 14.81 -20.29 7.11
N SER A 251 15.61 -20.80 6.19
CA SER A 251 16.49 -20.00 5.33
C SER A 251 15.66 -19.09 4.42
N LEU A 252 16.31 -18.07 3.84
CA LEU A 252 15.63 -17.18 2.89
C LEU A 252 15.30 -17.93 1.60
N GLU A 253 16.16 -18.86 1.21
CA GLU A 253 16.00 -19.72 0.04
C GLU A 253 14.81 -20.67 0.18
N GLU A 254 14.63 -21.31 1.34
CA GLU A 254 13.43 -22.11 1.63
C GLU A 254 12.17 -21.23 1.59
N PHE A 255 12.25 -20.03 2.18
CA PHE A 255 11.15 -19.07 2.17
C PHE A 255 10.75 -18.67 0.74
N LEU A 256 11.72 -18.42 -0.14
CA LEU A 256 11.50 -18.10 -1.55
C LEU A 256 11.07 -19.30 -2.40
N SER A 257 11.27 -20.53 -1.94
CA SER A 257 11.02 -21.76 -2.73
C SER A 257 9.66 -22.39 -2.44
N CYS A 258 9.00 -22.03 -1.35
CA CYS A 258 7.67 -22.55 -1.07
C CYS A 258 6.60 -21.91 -1.96
N ARG A 259 5.88 -22.75 -2.72
CA ARG A 259 4.74 -22.34 -3.56
C ARG A 259 3.60 -21.69 -2.76
N GLY A 260 3.32 -22.19 -1.55
CA GLY A 260 2.25 -21.68 -0.69
C GLY A 260 2.61 -20.43 0.12
N ASN A 261 3.76 -19.79 -0.15
CA ASN A 261 4.20 -18.65 0.64
C ASN A 261 3.33 -17.40 0.39
N MET A 262 2.44 -17.13 1.33
CA MET A 262 1.55 -15.96 1.34
C MET A 262 2.27 -14.61 1.53
N GLY A 263 3.59 -14.61 1.66
CA GLY A 263 4.42 -13.40 1.60
C GLY A 263 4.57 -12.84 0.19
N PHE A 264 4.38 -13.65 -0.85
CA PHE A 264 4.45 -13.19 -2.25
C PHE A 264 3.28 -12.27 -2.58
N ASN A 265 3.58 -11.11 -3.17
CA ASN A 265 2.58 -10.12 -3.61
C ASN A 265 1.54 -9.78 -2.53
N ARG A 266 1.99 -9.76 -1.26
CA ARG A 266 1.11 -9.65 -0.10
C ARG A 266 0.28 -8.38 -0.11
N MET A 267 0.91 -7.24 -0.42
CA MET A 267 0.17 -5.97 -0.42
C MET A 267 -0.92 -5.99 -1.48
N THR A 268 -0.61 -6.54 -2.65
CA THR A 268 -1.52 -6.63 -3.79
C THR A 268 -2.74 -7.48 -3.48
N TYR A 269 -2.57 -8.74 -3.07
CA TYR A 269 -3.74 -9.61 -2.84
C TYR A 269 -4.57 -9.16 -1.64
N MET A 270 -3.95 -8.59 -0.60
CA MET A 270 -4.69 -8.10 0.56
C MET A 270 -5.51 -6.86 0.27
N LEU A 271 -5.16 -6.07 -0.75
CA LEU A 271 -5.90 -4.88 -1.16
C LEU A 271 -6.92 -5.15 -2.28
N ALA A 272 -6.72 -6.20 -3.06
CA ALA A 272 -7.57 -6.52 -4.20
C ALA A 272 -8.93 -7.09 -3.78
N ASN A 273 -9.92 -6.93 -4.66
CA ASN A 273 -11.09 -7.80 -4.70
C ASN A 273 -10.70 -9.09 -5.43
N LEU A 274 -10.34 -10.11 -4.65
CA LEU A 274 -9.87 -11.39 -5.18
C LEU A 274 -10.94 -12.18 -5.96
N SER A 275 -12.23 -11.88 -5.76
CA SER A 275 -13.32 -12.49 -6.54
C SER A 275 -13.17 -12.22 -8.04
N LEU A 276 -12.59 -11.06 -8.41
CA LEU A 276 -12.34 -10.71 -9.81
C LEU A 276 -11.26 -11.59 -10.46
N SER A 277 -10.32 -12.11 -9.66
CA SER A 277 -9.22 -12.99 -10.08
C SER A 277 -9.41 -14.45 -9.64
N ASP A 278 -10.67 -14.87 -9.48
CA ASP A 278 -11.09 -16.24 -9.11
C ASP A 278 -10.59 -16.72 -7.74
N CYS A 279 -10.41 -15.81 -6.79
CA CYS A 279 -9.96 -16.09 -5.43
C CYS A 279 -8.66 -16.92 -5.43
N TYR A 280 -8.60 -17.97 -4.61
CA TYR A 280 -7.47 -18.90 -4.48
C TYR A 280 -7.64 -20.16 -5.37
N ARG A 281 -8.63 -20.19 -6.27
CA ARG A 281 -8.96 -21.39 -7.03
C ARG A 281 -7.79 -21.84 -7.91
N LEU A 282 -7.56 -23.14 -7.94
CA LEU A 282 -6.58 -23.78 -8.83
C LEU A 282 -7.10 -23.86 -10.28
N ASN A 283 -8.38 -24.17 -10.43
CA ASN A 283 -9.04 -24.24 -11.73
C ASN A 283 -9.67 -22.88 -12.05
N SER A 284 -9.12 -22.20 -13.05
CA SER A 284 -9.63 -20.95 -13.58
C SER A 284 -9.54 -20.97 -15.09
N ASN A 285 -10.51 -20.33 -15.76
CA ASN A 285 -10.44 -20.10 -17.21
C ASN A 285 -9.55 -18.91 -17.58
N LYS A 286 -9.01 -18.19 -16.58
CA LYS A 286 -8.06 -17.10 -16.75
C LYS A 286 -6.64 -17.64 -16.60
N THR A 287 -5.71 -17.14 -17.42
CA THR A 287 -4.29 -17.43 -17.22
C THR A 287 -3.79 -16.79 -15.92
N ARG A 288 -2.63 -17.23 -15.44
CA ARG A 288 -2.00 -16.63 -14.26
C ARG A 288 -1.76 -15.13 -14.46
N GLU A 289 -1.27 -14.75 -15.63
CA GLU A 289 -0.97 -13.37 -16.00
C GLU A 289 -2.24 -12.52 -15.98
N GLN A 290 -3.35 -13.03 -16.54
CA GLN A 290 -4.64 -12.34 -16.49
C GLN A 290 -5.13 -12.14 -15.05
N ARG A 291 -5.00 -13.16 -14.20
CA ARG A 291 -5.38 -13.07 -12.78
C ARG A 291 -4.52 -12.06 -12.03
N ASP A 292 -3.22 -12.05 -12.30
CA ASP A 292 -2.24 -11.15 -11.70
C ASP A 292 -2.52 -9.69 -12.09
N GLU A 293 -2.82 -9.40 -13.36
CA GLU A 293 -3.22 -8.05 -13.80
C GLU A 293 -4.55 -7.61 -13.17
N ILE A 294 -5.57 -8.48 -13.14
CA ILE A 294 -6.87 -8.18 -12.49
C ILE A 294 -6.67 -7.85 -11.01
N MET A 295 -5.85 -8.63 -10.32
CA MET A 295 -5.56 -8.42 -8.92
C MET A 295 -4.84 -7.08 -8.70
N LEU A 296 -3.84 -6.76 -9.53
CA LEU A 296 -3.10 -5.51 -9.44
C LEU A 296 -3.97 -4.28 -9.71
N GLU A 297 -4.76 -4.30 -10.78
CA GLU A 297 -5.64 -3.16 -11.11
C GLU A 297 -6.75 -2.98 -10.07
N SER A 298 -7.28 -4.08 -9.53
CA SER A 298 -8.19 -4.02 -8.38
C SER A 298 -7.52 -3.41 -7.15
N ALA A 299 -6.29 -3.81 -6.81
CA ALA A 299 -5.55 -3.27 -5.67
C ALA A 299 -5.25 -1.77 -5.83
N LYS A 300 -4.82 -1.31 -7.02
CA LYS A 300 -4.60 0.11 -7.32
C LYS A 300 -5.89 0.93 -7.17
N SER A 301 -6.98 0.45 -7.78
CA SER A 301 -8.30 1.10 -7.68
C SER A 301 -8.78 1.18 -6.23
N ASN A 302 -8.66 0.09 -5.47
CA ASN A 302 -9.03 0.06 -4.05
C ASN A 302 -8.18 1.03 -3.22
N LEU A 303 -6.87 1.05 -3.43
CA LEU A 303 -5.96 1.96 -2.73
C LEU A 303 -6.26 3.43 -3.04
N ALA A 304 -6.62 3.75 -4.28
CA ALA A 304 -6.92 5.11 -4.70
C ALA A 304 -8.29 5.60 -4.23
N ARG A 305 -9.33 4.76 -4.31
CA ARG A 305 -10.73 5.19 -4.24
C ARG A 305 -11.52 4.69 -3.03
N TYR A 306 -11.17 3.52 -2.50
CA TYR A 306 -11.90 2.89 -1.38
C TYR A 306 -11.15 3.02 -0.06
N VAL A 307 -9.82 2.98 -0.11
CA VAL A 307 -8.95 3.29 1.02
C VAL A 307 -8.86 4.81 1.15
N HIS A 308 -9.55 5.35 2.16
CA HIS A 308 -9.69 6.79 2.40
C HIS A 308 -8.35 7.43 2.81
N PHE A 309 -7.45 6.64 3.42
CA PHE A 309 -6.10 7.07 3.77
C PHE A 309 -5.11 5.91 3.65
N PHE A 310 -3.97 6.14 3.02
CA PHE A 310 -2.84 5.21 3.15
C PHE A 310 -1.54 5.96 3.41
N GLY A 311 -0.64 5.29 4.12
CA GLY A 311 0.69 5.76 4.43
C GLY A 311 1.78 4.91 3.81
N LEU A 312 2.98 5.48 3.72
CA LEU A 312 4.19 4.74 3.39
C LEU A 312 5.06 4.62 4.64
N THR A 313 5.51 3.41 4.97
CA THR A 313 6.35 3.18 6.14
C THR A 313 7.60 4.05 6.11
N GLU A 314 8.24 4.23 4.94
CA GLU A 314 9.49 5.00 4.77
C GLU A 314 9.33 6.52 5.02
N TYR A 315 8.08 7.00 5.02
CA TYR A 315 7.71 8.40 5.14
C TYR A 315 6.74 8.59 6.32
N ILE A 316 7.08 8.05 7.50
CA ILE A 316 6.15 8.00 8.64
C ILE A 316 5.70 9.40 9.12
N LYS A 317 6.57 10.41 9.00
CA LYS A 317 6.28 11.79 9.41
C LYS A 317 5.28 12.44 8.46
N GLU A 318 5.49 12.27 7.16
CA GLU A 318 4.57 12.71 6.11
C GLU A 318 3.26 11.94 6.16
N THR A 319 3.33 10.64 6.47
CA THR A 319 2.16 9.78 6.68
C THR A 319 1.30 10.31 7.82
N GLN A 320 1.90 10.64 8.98
CA GLN A 320 1.17 11.27 10.08
C GLN A 320 0.55 12.61 9.65
N ALA A 321 1.33 13.50 9.01
CA ALA A 321 0.85 14.81 8.58
C ALA A 321 -0.32 14.69 7.58
N LEU A 322 -0.25 13.73 6.67
CA LEU A 322 -1.30 13.46 5.71
C LEU A 322 -2.54 12.92 6.43
N PHE A 323 -2.41 12.01 7.39
CA PHE A 323 -3.54 11.52 8.19
C PHE A 323 -4.30 12.65 8.90
N GLU A 324 -3.58 13.53 9.59
CA GLU A 324 -4.17 14.65 10.33
C GLU A 324 -4.88 15.66 9.41
N LYS A 325 -4.44 15.77 8.16
CA LYS A 325 -5.18 16.54 7.14
C LYS A 325 -6.38 15.76 6.59
N THR A 326 -6.35 14.43 6.59
CA THR A 326 -7.37 13.58 5.94
C THR A 326 -8.61 13.55 6.81
N PHE A 327 -8.40 13.30 8.10
CA PHE A 327 -9.46 13.19 9.09
C PHE A 327 -9.47 14.43 9.97
N LEU A 328 -10.18 15.46 9.52
CA LEU A 328 -10.32 16.72 10.26
C LEU A 328 -10.89 16.44 11.65
N GLY A 329 -10.24 17.01 12.66
CA GLY A 329 -10.58 16.78 14.07
C GLY A 329 -9.72 15.72 14.77
N LEU A 330 -8.91 14.96 14.03
CA LEU A 330 -7.94 14.01 14.59
C LEU A 330 -6.52 14.57 14.53
N LYS A 331 -5.85 14.61 15.68
CA LYS A 331 -4.44 15.03 15.81
C LYS A 331 -3.68 14.13 16.77
N PHE A 332 -2.39 13.90 16.50
CA PHE A 332 -1.55 13.17 17.44
C PHE A 332 -0.86 14.12 18.42
N LYS A 333 -0.77 13.70 19.68
CA LYS A 333 -0.04 14.39 20.77
C LYS A 333 1.47 14.36 20.56
N LYS A 334 1.98 13.34 19.86
CA LYS A 334 3.40 13.08 19.65
C LYS A 334 3.67 12.76 18.19
N GLN A 335 4.79 13.26 17.68
CA GLN A 335 5.27 12.87 16.37
C GLN A 335 5.61 11.38 16.34
N MET A 336 5.27 10.70 15.24
CA MET A 336 5.62 9.31 15.02
C MET A 336 7.08 9.16 14.59
N GLU A 337 7.72 8.12 15.12
CA GLU A 337 9.07 7.73 14.77
C GLU A 337 9.11 6.23 14.46
N LEU A 338 9.96 5.84 13.51
CA LEU A 338 10.29 4.43 13.29
C LEU A 338 11.40 4.06 14.27
N LYS A 339 11.17 3.05 15.12
CA LYS A 339 12.27 2.48 15.90
C LYS A 339 13.18 1.69 14.96
N GLN A 340 14.51 1.74 15.15
CA GLN A 340 15.46 0.95 14.36
C GLN A 340 15.14 -0.57 14.38
N THR A 341 14.56 -1.08 15.46
CA THR A 341 14.12 -2.48 15.57
C THR A 341 12.85 -2.80 14.77
N GLN A 342 12.04 -1.80 14.45
CA GLN A 342 10.83 -1.94 13.62
C GLN A 342 11.13 -1.89 12.12
N THR A 343 12.32 -1.44 11.73
CA THR A 343 12.76 -1.50 10.34
C THR A 343 13.02 -2.96 9.95
N GLY A 344 13.52 -3.83 10.85
CA GLY A 344 13.82 -5.23 10.51
C GLY A 344 14.65 -5.37 9.22
N SER A 345 15.37 -4.31 8.86
CA SER A 345 15.96 -4.08 7.54
C SER A 345 17.23 -3.25 7.69
N GLY A 346 17.97 -3.46 8.79
CA GLY A 346 19.33 -2.94 8.91
C GLY A 346 20.14 -3.48 7.74
N TYR A 347 20.17 -2.71 6.66
CA TYR A 347 20.81 -2.95 5.38
C TYR A 347 20.59 -4.37 4.86
N VAL A 348 19.50 -4.57 4.10
CA VAL A 348 19.25 -5.86 3.45
C VAL A 348 20.30 -6.06 2.34
N MET A 349 21.46 -6.56 2.73
CA MET A 349 22.50 -7.03 1.84
C MET A 349 22.14 -8.44 1.40
N MET A 350 21.94 -8.64 0.11
CA MET A 350 21.69 -9.95 -0.48
C MET A 350 22.34 -9.99 -1.86
N SER A 351 22.70 -11.19 -2.34
CA SER A 351 23.25 -11.35 -3.68
C SER A 351 22.24 -10.93 -4.74
N ASP A 352 22.72 -10.50 -5.90
CA ASP A 352 21.88 -10.11 -7.03
C ASP A 352 20.93 -11.25 -7.45
N TYR A 353 21.36 -12.52 -7.31
CA TYR A 353 20.51 -13.68 -7.54
C TYR A 353 19.27 -13.71 -6.63
N ILE A 354 19.47 -13.57 -5.31
CA ILE A 354 18.36 -13.59 -4.34
C ILE A 354 17.49 -12.34 -4.49
N TRP A 355 18.11 -11.19 -4.75
CA TRP A 355 17.39 -9.94 -5.01
C TRP A 355 16.46 -10.07 -6.22
N ASN A 356 16.98 -10.53 -7.36
CA ASN A 356 16.19 -10.71 -8.57
C ASN A 356 15.05 -11.69 -8.35
N ARG A 357 15.34 -12.83 -7.70
CA ARG A 357 14.33 -13.82 -7.39
C ARG A 357 13.23 -13.27 -6.47
N LEU A 358 13.58 -12.46 -5.46
CA LEU A 358 12.60 -11.79 -4.61
C LEU A 358 11.72 -10.84 -5.42
N LEU A 359 12.32 -10.02 -6.29
CA LEU A 359 11.59 -9.10 -7.17
C LEU A 359 10.62 -9.84 -8.09
N ASP A 360 11.06 -10.94 -8.70
CA ASP A 360 10.22 -11.72 -9.62
C ASP A 360 9.02 -12.33 -8.89
N MET A 361 9.23 -12.82 -7.65
CA MET A 361 8.15 -13.36 -6.81
C MET A 361 7.24 -12.28 -6.20
N ASN A 362 7.67 -11.02 -6.18
CA ASN A 362 6.91 -9.88 -5.64
C ASN A 362 6.64 -8.79 -6.69
N HIS A 363 6.60 -9.16 -7.97
CA HIS A 363 6.52 -8.20 -9.08
C HIS A 363 5.23 -7.36 -9.05
N LEU A 364 4.11 -7.89 -8.55
CA LEU A 364 2.88 -7.12 -8.39
C LEU A 364 3.00 -6.12 -7.25
N ASP A 365 3.60 -6.53 -6.12
CA ASP A 365 3.86 -5.60 -5.01
C ASP A 365 4.82 -4.48 -5.43
N VAL A 366 5.79 -4.75 -6.30
CA VAL A 366 6.67 -3.72 -6.90
C VAL A 366 5.88 -2.73 -7.74
N ARG A 367 5.01 -3.21 -8.63
CA ARG A 367 4.15 -2.36 -9.46
C ARG A 367 3.16 -1.55 -8.62
N LEU A 368 2.55 -2.18 -7.62
CA LEU A 368 1.66 -1.52 -6.66
C LEU A 368 2.41 -0.46 -5.85
N TYR A 369 3.63 -0.74 -5.37
CA TYR A 369 4.43 0.20 -4.61
C TYR A 369 4.84 1.42 -5.44
N GLN A 370 5.25 1.23 -6.71
CA GLN A 370 5.53 2.34 -7.63
C GLN A 370 4.30 3.25 -7.82
N TYR A 371 3.13 2.66 -8.02
CA TYR A 371 1.86 3.39 -8.11
C TYR A 371 1.54 4.12 -6.79
N ALA A 372 1.57 3.41 -5.67
CA ALA A 372 1.25 3.95 -4.34
C ALA A 372 2.19 5.08 -3.94
N LYS A 373 3.49 4.95 -4.23
CA LYS A 373 4.50 5.96 -3.91
C LYS A 373 4.30 7.23 -4.72
N ASP A 374 3.98 7.12 -6.00
CA ASP A 374 3.68 8.29 -6.83
C ASP A 374 2.39 8.98 -6.37
N LEU A 375 1.30 8.21 -6.19
CA LEU A 375 0.02 8.72 -5.69
C LEU A 375 0.18 9.42 -4.33
N PHE A 376 0.91 8.81 -3.40
CA PHE A 376 1.19 9.39 -2.09
C PHE A 376 1.93 10.73 -2.22
N PHE A 377 2.95 10.82 -3.08
CA PHE A 377 3.67 12.07 -3.29
C PHE A 377 2.81 13.17 -3.92
N GLN A 378 1.93 12.82 -4.86
CA GLN A 378 1.00 13.77 -5.45
C GLN A 378 -0.03 14.24 -4.41
N ARG A 379 -0.52 13.35 -3.53
CA ARG A 379 -1.41 13.72 -2.40
C ARG A 379 -0.72 14.61 -1.38
N LEU A 380 0.56 14.37 -1.06
CA LEU A 380 1.34 15.25 -0.18
C LEU A 380 1.47 16.66 -0.79
N GLU A 381 1.77 16.75 -2.08
CA GLU A 381 1.87 18.01 -2.80
C GLU A 381 0.54 18.77 -2.82
N ALA A 382 -0.56 18.08 -3.16
CA ALA A 382 -1.90 18.65 -3.12
C ALA A 382 -2.31 19.12 -1.71
N ALA A 383 -1.84 18.43 -0.67
CA ALA A 383 -2.06 18.80 0.72
C ALA A 383 -1.07 19.87 1.24
N GLY A 384 -0.11 20.33 0.44
CA GLY A 384 0.91 21.30 0.84
C GLY A 384 1.87 20.77 1.92
N ILE A 385 2.11 19.46 1.97
CA ILE A 385 3.03 18.82 2.90
C ILE A 385 4.41 18.70 2.25
N ARG A 386 5.44 19.29 2.88
CA ARG A 386 6.82 19.17 2.40
C ARG A 386 7.35 17.77 2.63
N ARG A 387 7.93 17.18 1.59
CA ARG A 387 8.63 15.89 1.66
C ARG A 387 10.01 16.08 2.27
N SER A 388 10.35 15.25 3.24
CA SER A 388 11.71 15.08 3.72
C SER A 388 12.40 13.93 2.97
N ARG A 389 13.73 13.78 3.13
CA ARG A 389 14.43 12.59 2.61
C ARG A 389 13.87 11.35 3.33
N PRO A 390 13.70 10.21 2.63
CA PRO A 390 13.24 8.98 3.27
C PRO A 390 14.14 8.61 4.43
N GLN A 391 13.55 8.14 5.53
CA GLN A 391 14.32 7.79 6.73
C GLN A 391 15.15 6.53 6.51
N HIS A 392 14.66 5.59 5.69
CA HIS A 392 15.31 4.32 5.37
C HIS A 392 15.07 3.98 3.88
N GLU A 393 16.15 3.86 3.11
CA GLU A 393 16.14 3.26 1.76
C GLU A 393 16.94 1.95 1.81
N ALA A 394 16.42 0.90 1.17
CA ALA A 394 17.20 -0.30 0.91
C ALA A 394 18.34 0.05 -0.06
N LYS A 395 19.57 -0.34 0.26
CA LYS A 395 20.73 -0.22 -0.64
C LYS A 395 21.11 -1.61 -1.14
N VAL A 396 21.29 -1.74 -2.45
CA VAL A 396 21.90 -2.93 -3.06
C VAL A 396 23.40 -2.92 -2.74
N VAL A 397 23.97 -4.04 -2.27
CA VAL A 397 25.41 -4.19 -1.97
C VAL A 397 25.91 -5.49 -2.60
N SER A 398 27.16 -5.48 -3.11
CA SER A 398 27.72 -6.44 -4.09
C SER A 398 27.91 -7.90 -3.64
N GLU A 399 28.13 -8.75 -4.64
CA GLU A 399 28.12 -10.23 -4.73
C GLU A 399 28.89 -11.09 -3.72
N THR A 400 29.55 -10.51 -2.72
CA THR A 400 30.33 -11.29 -1.74
C THR A 400 29.77 -11.09 -0.34
N PHE A 401 28.73 -11.84 0.01
CA PHE A 401 28.27 -11.90 1.40
C PHE A 401 27.84 -13.31 1.81
N THR A 402 28.49 -13.81 2.86
CA THR A 402 28.06 -14.93 3.68
C THR A 402 27.35 -14.37 4.91
N TYR A 403 26.14 -14.81 5.19
CA TYR A 403 25.48 -14.48 6.45
C TYR A 403 25.86 -15.50 7.52
N THR A 404 26.24 -15.04 8.69
CA THR A 404 26.26 -15.86 9.90
C THR A 404 24.88 -15.77 10.54
N VAL A 405 24.19 -16.90 10.65
CA VAL A 405 23.02 -17.01 11.52
C VAL A 405 23.53 -16.84 12.94
N VAL A 406 23.38 -15.63 13.50
CA VAL A 406 23.54 -15.46 14.94
C VAL A 406 22.21 -15.90 15.54
N ASP A 407 22.19 -17.10 16.11
CA ASP A 407 21.11 -17.52 16.99
C ASP A 407 21.02 -16.50 18.14
N VAL A 408 19.85 -15.87 18.27
CA VAL A 408 19.51 -15.01 19.42
C VAL A 408 18.66 -15.80 20.38
#